data_AF-A0AAC9MVZ1-F1
#
_entry.id   AF-A0AAC9MVZ1-F1
#
_cell.length_a   1.000
_cell.length_b   1.000
_cell.length_c   1.000
_cell.angle_alpha   90.00
_cell.angle_beta   90.00
_cell.angle_gamma   90.00
#
_symmetry.space_group_name_H-M   'P 1'
#
loop_
_entity.id
_entity.type
_entity.pdbx_description
1 polymer ?
#
loop_
_entity_poly.entity_id
_entity_poly.type
_entity_poly.pdbx_seq_one_letter_code
_entity_poly.pdbx_strand_id
1 'polypeptide(L)'
;MSEGFDVDPEALRGTGDGLITLADDIHASVGELSGESSALGGLNQGFESSTLLIDAESQWQEAVETLSARTSAGGGLLKENADEYLRMDEEARGSFVLE
;
A
#
# COMPACT_ATOMS: atom_id res chain seq x y z
N MET A 1 7.04 -30.02 -18.22
CA MET A 1 6.15 -29.17 -17.41
C MET A 1 6.34 -29.67 -16.00
N SER A 2 7.03 -28.92 -15.13
CA SER A 2 7.01 -29.27 -13.70
C SER A 2 5.53 -29.24 -13.30
N GLU A 3 5.07 -30.24 -12.54
CA GLU A 3 3.75 -30.25 -11.93
C GLU A 3 3.72 -29.18 -10.82
N GLY A 4 3.94 -27.92 -11.20
CA GLY A 4 4.04 -26.79 -10.30
C GLY A 4 2.71 -26.50 -9.63
N PHE A 5 2.78 -25.85 -8.47
CA PHE A 5 1.60 -25.34 -7.76
C PHE A 5 0.67 -24.61 -8.73
N ASP A 6 -0.66 -24.78 -8.60
CA ASP A 6 -1.69 -24.05 -9.37
C ASP A 6 -1.78 -22.59 -8.89
N VAL A 7 -0.63 -21.92 -8.91
CA VAL A 7 -0.40 -20.57 -8.45
C VAL A 7 0.40 -19.86 -9.53
N ASP A 8 0.01 -18.62 -9.81
CA ASP A 8 0.70 -17.72 -10.74
C ASP A 8 1.47 -16.65 -9.92
N PRO A 9 2.80 -16.83 -9.73
CA PRO A 9 3.60 -15.88 -8.96
C PRO A 9 3.70 -14.50 -9.64
N GLU A 10 3.60 -14.43 -10.98
CA GLU A 10 3.61 -13.16 -11.70
C GLU A 10 2.34 -12.36 -11.41
N ALA A 11 1.19 -13.03 -11.39
CA ALA A 11 -0.08 -12.40 -11.01
C ALA A 11 -0.08 -11.92 -9.54
N LEU A 12 0.49 -12.71 -8.62
CA LEU A 12 0.65 -12.30 -7.22
C LEU A 12 1.54 -11.07 -7.09
N ARG A 13 2.70 -11.07 -7.76
CA ARG A 13 3.64 -9.95 -7.74
C ARG A 13 3.01 -8.69 -8.35
N GLY A 14 2.35 -8.82 -9.49
CA GLY A 14 1.66 -7.70 -10.14
C GLY A 14 0.52 -7.13 -9.30
N THR A 15 -0.24 -7.98 -8.60
CA THR A 15 -1.26 -7.53 -7.64
C THR A 15 -0.61 -6.80 -6.46
N GLY A 16 0.51 -7.30 -5.95
CA GLY A 16 1.26 -6.65 -4.88
C GLY A 16 1.82 -5.29 -5.27
N ASP A 17 2.36 -5.15 -6.49
CA ASP A 17 2.80 -3.87 -7.04
C ASP A 17 1.63 -2.88 -7.16
N GLY A 18 0.47 -3.36 -7.62
CA GLY A 18 -0.75 -2.54 -7.69
C GLY A 18 -1.21 -2.02 -6.32
N LEU A 19 -1.10 -2.83 -5.27
CA LEU A 19 -1.41 -2.39 -3.90
C LEU A 19 -0.40 -1.36 -3.38
N ILE A 20 0.89 -1.51 -3.70
CA ILE A 20 1.90 -0.53 -3.30
C ILE A 20 1.66 0.81 -4.01
N THR A 21 1.36 0.80 -5.30
CA THR A 21 0.97 2.03 -6.04
C THR A 21 -0.28 2.67 -5.44
N LEU A 22 -1.30 1.87 -5.12
CA LEU A 22 -2.50 2.37 -4.45
C LEU A 22 -2.19 3.00 -3.08
N ALA A 23 -1.25 2.41 -2.32
CA ALA A 23 -0.82 2.98 -1.04
C ALA A 23 -0.16 4.36 -1.22
N ASP A 24 0.65 4.53 -2.26
CA ASP A 24 1.27 5.81 -2.61
C ASP A 24 0.21 6.87 -2.99
N ASP A 25 -0.79 6.48 -3.80
CA ASP A 25 -1.90 7.36 -4.19
C ASP A 25 -2.74 7.78 -2.96
N ILE A 26 -3.01 6.84 -2.05
CA ILE A 26 -3.69 7.11 -0.78
C ILE A 26 -2.89 8.13 0.02
N HIS A 27 -1.58 7.95 0.15
CA HIS A 27 -0.73 8.87 0.90
C HIS A 27 -0.68 10.27 0.26
N ALA A 28 -0.65 10.35 -1.07
CA ALA A 28 -0.64 11.62 -1.80
C ALA A 28 -1.91 12.47 -1.55
N SER A 29 -3.05 11.83 -1.26
CA SER A 29 -4.32 12.53 -0.97
C SER A 29 -4.28 13.43 0.28
N VAL A 30 -3.31 13.25 1.18
CA VAL A 30 -3.10 14.16 2.33
C VAL A 30 -2.80 15.60 1.86
N GLY A 31 -2.03 15.75 0.78
CA GLY A 31 -1.60 17.05 0.28
C GLY A 31 -2.77 17.92 -0.20
N GLU A 32 -3.81 17.31 -0.75
CA GLU A 32 -4.99 18.01 -1.25
C GLU A 32 -5.81 18.63 -0.11
N LEU A 33 -6.12 17.83 0.93
CA LEU A 33 -6.90 18.33 2.07
C LEU A 33 -6.14 19.40 2.87
N SER A 34 -4.82 19.26 3.02
CA SER A 34 -4.01 20.23 3.76
C SER A 34 -4.01 21.62 3.10
N GLY A 35 -4.06 21.67 1.77
CA GLY A 35 -4.19 22.93 1.02
C GLY A 35 -5.53 23.64 1.27
N GLU A 36 -6.64 22.89 1.21
CA GLU A 36 -7.99 23.43 1.48
C GLU A 36 -8.17 23.85 2.94
N SER A 37 -7.66 23.04 3.87
CA SER A 37 -7.67 23.31 5.31
C SER A 37 -6.92 24.60 5.64
N SER A 38 -5.71 24.78 5.09
CA SER A 38 -4.91 25.98 5.30
C SER A 38 -5.62 27.26 4.84
N ALA A 39 -6.33 27.20 3.70
CA ALA A 39 -7.10 28.32 3.17
C ALA A 39 -8.29 28.68 4.08
N LEU A 40 -9.05 27.70 4.54
CA LEU A 40 -10.22 27.89 5.40
C LEU A 40 -9.82 28.31 6.84
N GLY A 41 -8.75 27.75 7.38
CA GLY A 41 -8.22 28.10 8.70
C GLY A 41 -7.75 29.55 8.77
N GLY A 42 -7.12 30.06 7.72
CA GLY A 42 -6.72 31.46 7.62
C GLY A 42 -7.90 32.44 7.61
N LEU A 43 -9.01 32.08 6.96
CA LEU A 43 -10.22 32.92 6.91
C LEU A 43 -10.98 32.96 8.25
N ASN A 44 -10.93 31.87 9.02
CA ASN A 44 -11.69 31.70 10.25
C ASN A 44 -10.82 31.77 11.51
N GLN A 45 -9.65 32.40 11.43
CA GLN A 45 -8.69 32.43 12.53
C GLN A 45 -9.31 33.01 13.82
N GLY A 46 -9.20 32.26 14.91
CA GLY A 46 -9.72 32.64 16.23
C GLY A 46 -11.17 32.21 16.50
N PHE A 47 -11.84 31.57 15.53
CA PHE A 47 -13.14 30.95 15.72
C PHE A 47 -13.01 29.44 15.97
N GLU A 48 -13.97 28.85 16.69
CA GLU A 48 -14.04 27.41 16.97
C GLU A 48 -13.98 26.54 15.70
N SER A 49 -14.52 27.05 14.59
CA SER A 49 -14.44 26.39 13.28
C SER A 49 -13.01 26.16 12.79
N SER A 50 -12.06 27.04 13.12
CA SER A 50 -10.65 26.85 12.79
C SER A 50 -10.01 25.71 13.61
N THR A 51 -10.41 25.55 14.87
CA THR A 51 -9.97 24.42 15.71
C THR A 51 -10.53 23.10 15.20
N LEU A 52 -11.84 23.04 14.90
CA LEU A 52 -12.49 21.84 14.36
C LEU A 52 -11.90 21.41 13.02
N LEU A 53 -11.47 22.37 12.20
CA LEU A 53 -10.81 22.10 10.93
C LEU A 53 -9.43 21.46 11.13
N ILE A 54 -8.63 21.96 12.07
CA ILE A 54 -7.34 21.35 12.44
C ILE A 54 -7.54 19.92 12.97
N ASP A 55 -8.54 19.72 13.83
CA ASP A 55 -8.84 18.39 14.37
C ASP A 55 -9.29 17.42 13.27
N ALA A 56 -10.09 17.89 12.30
CA ALA A 56 -10.52 17.09 11.16
C ALA A 56 -9.35 16.73 10.24
N GLU A 57 -8.46 17.68 9.97
CA GLU A 57 -7.25 17.45 9.17
C GLU A 57 -6.32 16.43 9.85
N SER A 58 -6.12 16.54 11.16
CA SER A 58 -5.31 15.60 11.95
C SER A 58 -5.88 14.17 11.89
N GLN A 59 -7.19 14.02 12.09
CA GLN A 59 -7.86 12.72 11.98
C GLN A 59 -7.77 12.12 10.56
N TRP A 60 -7.86 12.97 9.53
CA TRP A 60 -7.68 12.52 8.16
C TRP A 60 -6.26 12.02 7.91
N GLN A 61 -5.24 12.77 8.35
CA GLN A 61 -3.84 12.40 8.21
C GLN A 61 -3.54 11.03 8.85
N GLU A 62 -4.02 10.82 10.08
CA GLU A 62 -3.87 9.54 10.78
C GLU A 62 -4.56 8.38 10.05
N ALA A 63 -5.78 8.61 9.55
CA ALA A 63 -6.53 7.60 8.80
C ALA A 63 -5.82 7.22 7.50
N VAL A 64 -5.30 8.20 6.76
CA VAL A 64 -4.57 7.98 5.51
C VAL A 64 -3.25 7.25 5.75
N GLU A 65 -2.47 7.65 6.76
CA GLU A 65 -1.23 6.96 7.12
C GLU A 65 -1.49 5.49 7.48
N THR A 66 -2.53 5.23 8.27
CA THR A 66 -2.90 3.87 8.64
C THR A 66 -3.33 3.05 7.41
N LEU A 67 -4.14 3.64 6.53
CA LEU A 67 -4.66 2.95 5.36
C LEU A 67 -3.55 2.68 4.31
N SER A 68 -2.68 3.65 4.04
CA SER A 68 -1.56 3.47 3.12
C SER A 68 -0.59 2.40 3.64
N ALA A 69 -0.24 2.44 4.93
CA ALA A 69 0.63 1.45 5.54
C ALA A 69 0.07 0.02 5.44
N ARG A 70 -1.23 -0.16 5.72
CA ARG A 70 -1.90 -1.47 5.59
C ARG A 70 -1.98 -1.96 4.14
N THR A 71 -2.27 -1.06 3.21
CA THR A 71 -2.33 -1.38 1.78
C THR A 71 -0.96 -1.82 1.26
N SER A 72 0.09 -1.08 1.60
CA SER A 72 1.47 -1.40 1.24
C SER A 72 1.93 -2.72 1.86
N ALA A 73 1.62 -2.96 3.14
CA ALA A 73 1.91 -4.22 3.81
C ALA A 73 1.23 -5.42 3.13
N GLY A 74 -0.03 -5.27 2.73
CA GLY A 74 -0.74 -6.29 1.94
C GLY A 74 -0.06 -6.58 0.61
N GLY A 75 0.41 -5.54 -0.09
CA GLY A 75 1.20 -5.69 -1.31
C GLY A 75 2.52 -6.42 -1.09
N GLY A 76 3.22 -6.09 0.00
CA GLY A 76 4.46 -6.76 0.42
C GLY A 76 4.26 -8.27 0.65
N LEU A 77 3.21 -8.66 1.37
CA LEU A 77 2.89 -10.06 1.62
C LEU A 77 2.66 -10.87 0.34
N LEU A 78 1.98 -10.29 -0.66
CA LEU A 78 1.76 -10.96 -1.95
C LEU A 78 3.08 -11.15 -2.71
N LYS A 79 3.98 -10.16 -2.66
CA LYS A 79 5.29 -10.24 -3.32
C LYS A 79 6.21 -11.25 -2.63
N GLU A 80 6.25 -11.25 -1.30
CA GLU A 80 7.00 -12.23 -0.52
C GLU A 80 6.52 -13.66 -0.83
N ASN A 81 5.21 -13.86 -0.90
CA ASN A 81 4.64 -15.16 -1.23
C ASN A 81 4.93 -15.58 -2.68
N ALA A 82 4.90 -14.65 -3.63
CA ALA A 82 5.31 -14.90 -5.01
C ALA A 82 6.79 -15.32 -5.10
N ASP A 83 7.68 -14.62 -4.39
CA ASP A 83 9.11 -14.93 -4.35
C ASP A 83 9.37 -16.33 -3.74
N GLU A 84 8.57 -16.74 -2.74
CA GLU A 84 8.63 -18.09 -2.17
C GLU A 84 8.28 -19.16 -3.20
N TYR A 85 7.19 -19.00 -3.96
CA TYR A 85 6.83 -19.95 -5.02
C TYR A 85 7.89 -20.06 -6.11
N LEU A 86 8.48 -18.94 -6.52
CA LEU A 86 9.57 -18.93 -7.52
C LEU A 86 10.79 -19.68 -7.01
N ARG A 87 11.19 -19.45 -5.75
CA ARG A 87 12.30 -20.17 -5.11
C ARG A 87 12.03 -21.68 -5.07
N MET A 88 10.81 -22.09 -4.72
CA MET A 88 10.43 -23.51 -4.67
C MET A 88 10.49 -24.19 -6.04
N ASP A 89 10.04 -23.51 -7.11
CA ASP A 89 10.10 -24.07 -8.48
C ASP A 89 11.56 -24.15 -8.98
N GLU A 90 12.42 -23.19 -8.65
CA GLU A 90 13.86 -23.26 -8.93
C GLU A 90 14.54 -24.44 -8.22
N GLU A 91 14.24 -24.66 -6.93
CA GLU A 91 14.76 -25.78 -6.15
C GLU A 91 14.29 -27.13 -6.72
N ALA A 92 13.01 -27.25 -7.07
CA ALA A 92 12.45 -28.46 -7.67
C ALA A 92 13.10 -28.79 -9.01
N ARG A 93 13.32 -27.78 -9.86
CA ARG A 93 14.02 -27.94 -11.15
C ARG A 93 15.49 -28.32 -10.96
N GLY A 94 16.18 -27.73 -10.00
CA GLY A 94 17.57 -28.06 -9.68
C GLY A 94 17.75 -29.49 -9.17
N SER A 95 16.80 -30.00 -8.38
CA SER A 95 16.81 -31.38 -7.87
C SER A 95 16.66 -32.42 -8.98
N PHE A 96 15.89 -32.13 -10.04
CA PHE A 96 15.62 -33.06 -11.13
C PHE A 96 16.76 -33.22 -12.15
N VAL A 97 17.77 -32.34 -12.11
CA VAL A 97 18.93 -32.36 -13.04
C VAL A 97 20.09 -33.21 -12.50
N LEU A 98 20.04 -33.61 -11.22
CA LEU A 98 21.10 -34.36 -10.53
C LEU A 98 20.80 -35.87 -10.34
N GLU A 99 19.64 -36.35 -10.79
CA GLU A 99 19.30 -37.79 -10.91
C GLU A 99 19.44 -38.28 -12.36
#